data_AF-A0A7C2QUC5-F1
#
_entry.id   AF-A0A7C2QUC5-F1
#
_cell.length_a   1.000
_cell.length_b   1.000
_cell.length_c   1.000
_cell.angle_alpha   90.00
_cell.angle_beta   90.00
_cell.angle_gamma   90.00
#
_symmetry.space_group_name_H-M   'P 1'
#
loop_
_entity.id
_entity.type
_entity.pdbx_description
1 polymer ?
#
loop_
_entity_poly.entity_id
_entity_poly.type
_entity_poly.pdbx_seq_one_letter_code
_entity_poly.pdbx_strand_id
1 'polypeptide(L)'
;MKRISRIIIKAGAFLVLAAVLTTCNTDYFELDRLSDEIELEQELVAPLIYGTFSLDDVASVIDTVGHSHHDNLGQFYLSYNDTTFTLQDTIELTFSEMGIDTAMIQQLDFSLETINEIPVHIDLQLYLLDQDYVLFDSIFDERAVLLDAAQVDSEGRLIEASQEFNVISIPFNKIARTGDLAYLSVAANMYTAGEESAVVKLYVQNTLSYKISIYAKYRINTREL
;
A
#
# COMPACT_ATOMS: atom_id res chain seq x y z
N MET A 1 -36.77 -83.67 7.72
CA MET A 1 -35.78 -82.73 8.29
C MET A 1 -34.77 -82.33 7.20
N LYS A 2 -34.54 -81.01 6.98
CA LYS A 2 -33.44 -80.35 6.21
C LYS A 2 -33.41 -80.66 4.68
N ARG A 3 -33.52 -79.75 3.70
CA ARG A 3 -33.19 -78.32 3.57
C ARG A 3 -34.11 -77.66 2.50
N ILE A 4 -35.02 -76.78 2.92
CA ILE A 4 -35.88 -75.93 2.07
C ILE A 4 -35.23 -74.53 1.81
N SER A 5 -34.02 -74.26 2.31
CA SER A 5 -33.51 -72.88 2.43
C SER A 5 -32.72 -72.30 1.24
N ARG A 6 -32.72 -72.92 0.05
CA ARG A 6 -31.91 -72.40 -1.10
C ARG A 6 -32.70 -71.73 -2.22
N ILE A 7 -34.02 -71.86 -2.26
CA ILE A 7 -34.85 -71.26 -3.35
C ILE A 7 -35.32 -69.85 -2.99
N ILE A 8 -35.55 -69.54 -1.70
CA ILE A 8 -36.07 -68.24 -1.26
C ILE A 8 -35.03 -67.11 -1.43
N ILE A 9 -33.73 -67.42 -1.34
CA ILE A 9 -32.66 -66.40 -1.43
C ILE A 9 -32.50 -65.84 -2.85
N LYS A 10 -32.79 -66.62 -3.90
CA LYS A 10 -32.67 -66.13 -5.29
C LYS A 10 -33.84 -65.25 -5.73
N ALA A 11 -35.04 -65.46 -5.17
CA ALA A 11 -36.20 -64.60 -5.46
C ALA A 11 -36.14 -63.27 -4.71
N GLY A 12 -35.63 -63.26 -3.47
CA GLY A 12 -35.46 -62.02 -2.68
C GLY A 12 -34.36 -61.10 -3.23
N ALA A 13 -33.24 -61.66 -3.72
CA ALA A 13 -32.14 -60.86 -4.26
C ALA A 13 -32.49 -60.17 -5.59
N PHE A 14 -33.34 -60.77 -6.42
CA PHE A 14 -33.76 -60.17 -7.70
C PHE A 14 -34.76 -59.03 -7.52
N LEU A 15 -35.60 -59.08 -6.47
CA LEU A 15 -36.61 -58.07 -6.19
C LEU A 15 -36.02 -56.83 -5.49
N VAL A 16 -34.95 -57.00 -4.70
CA VAL A 16 -34.19 -55.88 -4.14
C VAL A 16 -33.34 -55.17 -5.21
N LEU A 17 -32.79 -55.89 -6.18
CA LEU A 17 -32.01 -55.28 -7.27
C LEU A 17 -32.87 -54.44 -8.23
N ALA A 18 -34.15 -54.79 -8.41
CA ALA A 18 -35.09 -54.01 -9.21
C ALA A 18 -35.60 -52.74 -8.49
N ALA A 19 -35.62 -52.71 -7.16
CA ALA A 19 -36.07 -51.56 -6.38
C ALA A 19 -34.98 -50.46 -6.23
N VAL A 20 -33.70 -50.79 -6.44
CA VAL A 20 -32.59 -49.83 -6.33
C VAL A 20 -32.37 -49.01 -7.62
N LEU A 21 -32.94 -49.44 -8.76
CA LEU A 21 -32.78 -48.73 -10.04
C LEU A 21 -33.89 -47.72 -10.33
N THR A 22 -34.90 -47.60 -9.47
CA THR A 22 -36.00 -46.62 -9.64
C THR A 22 -35.93 -45.43 -8.68
N THR A 23 -34.96 -45.39 -7.76
CA THR A 23 -34.65 -44.15 -7.04
C THR A 23 -33.63 -43.34 -7.83
N CYS A 24 -33.98 -43.02 -9.08
CA CYS A 24 -33.41 -41.86 -9.73
C CYS A 24 -34.08 -40.67 -9.05
N ASN A 25 -33.47 -40.22 -7.95
CA ASN A 25 -33.84 -38.94 -7.36
C ASN A 25 -33.44 -37.91 -8.42
N THR A 26 -34.37 -37.59 -9.32
CA THR A 26 -34.23 -36.44 -10.19
C THR A 26 -34.35 -35.25 -9.25
N ASP A 27 -33.25 -34.92 -8.59
CA ASP A 27 -33.08 -33.61 -7.96
C ASP A 27 -33.14 -32.63 -9.12
N TYR A 28 -34.35 -32.16 -9.40
CA TYR A 28 -34.59 -31.02 -10.26
C TYR A 28 -33.90 -29.86 -9.56
N PHE A 29 -32.71 -29.51 -10.02
CA PHE A 29 -32.10 -28.23 -9.70
C PHE A 29 -33.06 -27.16 -10.22
N GLU A 30 -33.87 -26.61 -9.32
CA GLU A 30 -34.66 -25.40 -9.55
C GLU A 30 -33.65 -24.25 -9.73
N LEU A 31 -33.14 -24.08 -10.95
CA LEU A 31 -32.24 -22.96 -11.29
C LEU A 31 -32.92 -21.61 -11.02
N ASP A 32 -34.25 -21.57 -11.00
CA ASP A 32 -35.09 -20.44 -10.63
C ASP A 32 -34.99 -20.06 -9.12
N ARG A 33 -34.32 -20.89 -8.31
CA ARG A 33 -34.03 -20.63 -6.89
C ARG A 33 -32.57 -20.27 -6.61
N LEU A 34 -31.69 -20.38 -7.60
CA LEU A 34 -30.40 -19.71 -7.49
C LEU A 34 -30.70 -18.21 -7.49
N SER A 35 -30.20 -17.52 -6.47
CA SER A 35 -30.23 -16.06 -6.45
C SER A 35 -29.66 -15.57 -7.77
N ASP A 36 -30.47 -14.88 -8.58
CA ASP A 36 -30.02 -14.19 -9.81
C ASP A 36 -28.94 -13.12 -9.51
N GLU A 37 -28.71 -12.86 -8.22
CA GLU A 37 -27.73 -11.93 -7.68
C GLU A 37 -26.46 -12.70 -7.33
N ILE A 38 -25.43 -12.52 -8.14
CA ILE A 38 -24.06 -12.95 -7.82
C ILE A 38 -23.36 -11.71 -7.26
N GLU A 39 -23.14 -11.67 -5.95
CA GLU A 39 -22.25 -10.68 -5.33
C GLU A 39 -20.81 -11.17 -5.47
N LEU A 40 -20.01 -10.51 -6.30
CA LEU A 40 -18.59 -10.80 -6.46
C LEU A 40 -17.78 -9.85 -5.60
N GLU A 41 -17.03 -10.41 -4.65
CA GLU A 41 -15.99 -9.70 -3.93
C GLU A 41 -14.66 -9.93 -4.65
N GLN A 42 -14.06 -8.86 -5.20
CA GLN A 42 -12.75 -8.91 -5.84
C GLN A 42 -11.74 -8.10 -5.02
N GLU A 43 -10.51 -8.59 -4.95
CA GLU A 43 -9.43 -7.91 -4.25
C GLU A 43 -8.30 -7.62 -5.24
N LEU A 44 -7.83 -6.38 -5.25
CA LEU A 44 -6.73 -5.90 -6.07
C LEU A 44 -5.61 -5.38 -5.18
N VAL A 45 -4.39 -5.80 -5.46
CA VAL A 45 -3.18 -5.20 -4.90
C VAL A 45 -2.30 -4.75 -6.04
N ALA A 46 -1.97 -3.46 -6.07
CA ALA A 46 -1.13 -2.90 -7.10
C ALA A 46 -0.06 -1.98 -6.48
N PRO A 47 1.22 -2.10 -6.88
CA PRO A 47 2.19 -1.05 -6.59
C PRO A 47 1.75 0.20 -7.33
N LEU A 48 1.62 1.32 -6.62
CA LEU A 48 1.35 2.61 -7.25
C LEU A 48 2.66 3.21 -7.72
N ILE A 49 3.59 3.38 -6.77
CA ILE A 49 4.71 4.29 -6.91
C ILE A 49 5.91 3.72 -6.16
N TYR A 50 7.08 3.91 -6.75
CA TYR A 50 8.37 3.84 -6.08
C TYR A 50 9.09 5.16 -6.34
N GLY A 51 9.64 5.76 -5.30
CA GLY A 51 10.37 7.01 -5.41
C GLY A 51 11.54 7.06 -4.44
N THR A 52 12.48 7.94 -4.76
CA THR A 52 13.69 8.16 -3.97
C THR A 52 13.99 9.63 -3.96
N PHE A 53 14.18 10.20 -2.77
CA PHE A 53 14.77 11.52 -2.60
C PHE A 53 16.28 11.35 -2.43
N SER A 54 17.05 11.93 -3.35
CA SER A 54 18.50 11.99 -3.26
C SER A 54 18.95 13.29 -2.60
N LEU A 55 20.00 13.23 -1.79
CA LEU A 55 20.65 14.42 -1.27
C LEU A 55 21.40 15.21 -2.36
N ASP A 56 21.68 14.61 -3.51
CA ASP A 56 22.16 15.35 -4.69
C ASP A 56 21.15 16.42 -5.13
N ASP A 57 19.85 16.12 -5.07
CA ASP A 57 18.79 17.08 -5.43
C ASP A 57 18.78 18.26 -4.44
N VAL A 58 19.08 17.97 -3.17
CA VAL A 58 19.13 18.95 -2.07
C VAL A 58 20.37 19.84 -2.15
N ALA A 59 21.52 19.29 -2.56
CA ALA A 59 22.78 20.02 -2.71
C ALA A 59 22.65 21.23 -3.65
N SER A 60 21.86 21.09 -4.72
CA SER A 60 21.62 22.16 -5.71
C SER A 60 20.86 23.36 -5.16
N VAL A 61 19.97 23.14 -4.17
CA VAL A 61 19.14 24.19 -3.56
C VAL A 61 19.92 24.95 -2.49
N ILE A 62 20.84 24.25 -1.81
CA ILE A 62 21.55 24.69 -0.61
C ILE A 62 22.83 25.50 -0.90
N ASP A 63 23.44 25.34 -2.07
CA ASP A 63 24.72 26.01 -2.39
C ASP A 63 24.67 27.55 -2.27
N THR A 64 23.46 28.12 -2.21
CA THR A 64 23.22 29.55 -2.01
C THR A 64 23.58 30.06 -0.59
N VAL A 65 23.65 29.18 0.43
CA VAL A 65 23.84 29.57 1.84
C VAL A 65 25.22 29.24 2.43
N GLY A 66 26.14 28.64 1.66
CA GLY A 66 27.55 28.44 2.08
C GLY A 66 27.78 27.40 3.18
N HIS A 67 26.83 26.50 3.40
CA HIS A 67 26.93 25.37 4.33
C HIS A 67 27.34 24.05 3.66
N SER A 68 27.62 24.11 2.35
CA SER A 68 28.17 23.04 1.55
C SER A 68 29.69 22.96 1.75
N HIS A 69 30.18 21.75 2.04
CA HIS A 69 31.60 21.48 2.10
C HIS A 69 31.93 20.31 1.18
N HIS A 70 33.05 20.42 0.48
CA HIS A 70 33.66 19.30 -0.22
C HIS A 70 34.83 18.80 0.61
N ASP A 71 34.91 17.49 0.83
CA ASP A 71 36.10 16.90 1.43
C ASP A 71 37.24 16.77 0.40
N ASN A 72 38.41 16.32 0.87
CA ASN A 72 39.60 16.12 0.02
C ASN A 72 39.45 14.96 -0.99
N LEU A 73 38.35 14.22 -0.94
CA LEU A 73 37.99 13.12 -1.84
C LEU A 73 36.89 13.54 -2.82
N GLY A 74 36.45 14.81 -2.79
CA GLY A 74 35.40 15.34 -3.65
C GLY A 74 33.98 14.96 -3.20
N GLN A 75 33.81 14.40 -2.01
CA GLN A 75 32.49 14.10 -1.46
C GLN A 75 31.88 15.38 -0.89
N PHE A 76 30.65 15.66 -1.32
CA PHE A 76 29.86 16.76 -0.80
C PHE A 76 29.22 16.33 0.52
N TYR A 77 29.36 17.17 1.53
CA TYR A 77 28.63 17.02 2.78
C TYR A 77 28.10 18.33 3.30
N LEU A 78 26.99 18.22 4.02
CA LEU A 78 26.31 19.33 4.66
C LEU A 78 26.55 19.30 6.16
N SER A 79 26.67 20.47 6.78
CA SER A 79 26.82 20.65 8.23
C SER A 79 25.79 21.69 8.71
N TYR A 80 24.84 21.26 9.53
CA TYR A 80 23.78 22.12 10.09
C TYR A 80 23.62 21.95 11.59
N ASN A 81 23.05 22.98 12.23
CA ASN A 81 22.81 23.00 13.66
C ASN A 81 21.35 23.23 14.07
N ASP A 82 20.47 23.76 13.21
CA ASP A 82 19.08 24.07 13.60
C ASP A 82 18.18 24.50 12.42
N THR A 83 18.02 23.66 11.39
CA THR A 83 17.16 24.00 10.25
C THR A 83 16.33 22.81 9.81
N THR A 84 15.01 23.01 9.75
CA THR A 84 14.07 22.08 9.11
C THR A 84 14.15 22.26 7.60
N PHE A 85 14.24 21.14 6.87
CA PHE A 85 14.16 21.12 5.41
C PHE A 85 12.99 20.25 4.98
N THR A 86 12.26 20.68 3.96
CA THR A 86 11.17 19.88 3.37
C THR A 86 11.53 19.52 1.95
N LEU A 87 11.54 18.23 1.66
CA LEU A 87 11.56 17.70 0.29
C LEU A 87 10.14 17.33 -0.08
N GLN A 88 9.71 17.73 -1.28
CA GLN A 88 8.37 17.46 -1.73
C GLN A 88 8.40 17.02 -3.19
N ASP A 89 7.73 15.91 -3.46
CA ASP A 89 7.45 15.43 -4.82
C ASP A 89 5.95 15.33 -5.05
N THR A 90 5.51 15.44 -6.29
CA THR A 90 4.09 15.37 -6.68
C THR A 90 3.94 14.45 -7.88
N ILE A 91 2.99 13.52 -7.75
CA ILE A 91 2.81 12.42 -8.69
C ILE A 91 1.36 12.42 -9.15
N GLU A 92 1.15 12.23 -10.45
CA GLU A 92 -0.17 12.09 -11.03
C GLU A 92 -0.82 10.76 -10.62
N LEU A 93 -2.08 10.82 -10.20
CA LEU A 93 -2.85 9.71 -9.70
C LEU A 93 -4.24 9.75 -10.33
N THR A 94 -4.46 8.86 -11.29
CA THR A 94 -5.70 8.78 -12.06
C THR A 94 -6.29 7.37 -11.96
N PHE A 95 -7.25 7.18 -11.05
CA PHE A 95 -7.87 5.86 -10.82
C PHE A 95 -8.52 5.26 -12.06
N SER A 96 -9.12 6.09 -12.92
CA SER A 96 -9.72 5.62 -14.17
C SER A 96 -8.69 5.01 -15.14
N GLU A 97 -7.47 5.56 -15.19
CA GLU A 97 -6.39 5.00 -16.02
C GLU A 97 -5.87 3.68 -15.45
N MET A 98 -5.99 3.50 -14.14
CA MET A 98 -5.67 2.25 -13.45
C MET A 98 -6.78 1.19 -13.58
N GLY A 99 -7.89 1.49 -14.26
CA GLY A 99 -9.05 0.60 -14.36
C GLY A 99 -9.81 0.45 -13.04
N ILE A 100 -9.65 1.40 -12.12
CA ILE A 100 -10.28 1.40 -10.81
C ILE A 100 -11.55 2.26 -10.88
N ASP A 101 -12.72 1.61 -10.84
CA ASP A 101 -14.00 2.29 -10.66
C ASP A 101 -14.24 2.57 -9.16
N THR A 102 -14.10 3.82 -8.76
CA THR A 102 -14.20 4.24 -7.37
C THR A 102 -15.61 4.06 -6.79
N ALA A 103 -16.65 3.97 -7.64
CA ALA A 103 -18.02 3.72 -7.19
C ALA A 103 -18.21 2.29 -6.64
N MET A 104 -17.40 1.33 -7.10
CA MET A 104 -17.49 -0.08 -6.71
C MET A 104 -16.55 -0.45 -5.56
N ILE A 105 -15.70 0.49 -5.10
CA ILE A 105 -14.75 0.26 -4.02
C ILE A 105 -15.49 0.20 -2.68
N GLN A 106 -15.34 -0.92 -1.97
CA GLN A 106 -15.81 -1.10 -0.61
C GLN A 106 -14.74 -0.67 0.42
N GLN A 107 -13.46 -0.93 0.11
CA GLN A 107 -12.33 -0.61 0.96
C GLN A 107 -11.13 -0.22 0.10
N LEU A 108 -10.41 0.80 0.55
CA LEU A 108 -9.17 1.27 -0.06
C LEU A 108 -8.13 1.46 1.03
N ASP A 109 -7.03 0.73 0.96
CA ASP A 109 -5.90 0.91 1.86
C ASP A 109 -4.68 1.35 1.07
N PHE A 110 -3.94 2.29 1.64
CA PHE A 110 -2.60 2.65 1.20
C PHE A 110 -1.59 1.96 2.10
N SER A 111 -0.59 1.33 1.50
CA SER A 111 0.60 0.90 2.23
C SER A 111 1.79 1.74 1.83
N LEU A 112 2.55 2.18 2.83
CA LEU A 112 3.78 2.93 2.67
C LEU A 112 4.91 2.14 3.32
N GLU A 113 5.90 1.78 2.51
CA GLU A 113 7.17 1.22 2.96
C GLU A 113 8.26 2.27 2.73
N THR A 114 9.07 2.52 3.75
CA THR A 114 10.05 3.62 3.77
C THR A 114 11.38 3.17 4.33
N ILE A 115 12.46 3.62 3.71
CA ILE A 115 13.85 3.35 4.11
C ILE A 115 14.59 4.68 4.15
N ASN A 116 15.09 5.06 5.32
CA ASN A 116 15.86 6.28 5.53
C ASN A 116 17.33 5.94 5.82
N GLU A 117 18.20 6.35 4.91
CA GLU A 117 19.66 6.25 5.04
C GLU A 117 20.30 7.57 5.51
N ILE A 118 19.49 8.59 5.74
CA ILE A 118 19.95 9.92 6.12
C ILE A 118 20.02 9.99 7.65
N PRO A 119 21.11 10.48 8.25
CA PRO A 119 21.30 10.54 9.71
C PRO A 119 20.52 11.68 10.37
N VAL A 120 19.25 11.85 10.00
CA VAL A 120 18.30 12.82 10.56
C VAL A 120 16.93 12.16 10.69
N HIS A 121 16.12 12.65 11.62
CA HIS A 121 14.73 12.20 11.71
C HIS A 121 13.94 12.79 10.54
N ILE A 122 12.96 12.02 10.05
CA ILE A 122 12.13 12.42 8.92
C ILE A 122 10.67 12.18 9.26
N ASP A 123 9.88 13.23 9.16
CA ASP A 123 8.42 13.15 9.17
C ASP A 123 7.92 13.10 7.73
N LEU A 124 7.41 11.94 7.32
CA LEU A 124 6.84 11.74 5.99
C LEU A 124 5.31 11.84 6.02
N GLN A 125 4.77 12.74 5.19
CA GLN A 125 3.34 12.94 5.02
C GLN A 125 2.95 12.78 3.55
N LEU A 126 1.77 12.20 3.32
CA LEU A 126 1.19 12.02 2.01
C LEU A 126 -0.06 12.88 1.90
N TYR A 127 -0.13 13.71 0.87
CA TYR A 127 -1.23 14.62 0.58
C TYR A 127 -1.93 14.21 -0.71
N LEU A 128 -3.24 14.21 -0.66
CA LEU A 128 -4.13 14.03 -1.80
C LEU A 128 -4.50 15.41 -2.33
N LEU A 129 -4.28 15.66 -3.62
CA LEU A 129 -4.54 16.94 -4.28
C LEU A 129 -5.48 16.78 -5.47
N ASP A 130 -6.27 17.82 -5.75
CA ASP A 130 -7.11 17.91 -6.94
C ASP A 130 -6.35 18.43 -8.18
N GLN A 131 -7.05 18.59 -9.32
CA GLN A 131 -6.47 19.06 -10.59
C GLN A 131 -5.85 20.45 -10.51
N ASP A 132 -6.29 21.29 -9.57
CA ASP A 132 -5.77 22.64 -9.36
C ASP A 132 -4.65 22.67 -8.28
N TYR A 133 -4.13 21.50 -7.89
CA TYR A 133 -3.15 21.29 -6.82
C TYR A 133 -3.63 21.76 -5.43
N VAL A 134 -4.94 21.87 -5.23
CA VAL A 134 -5.49 22.22 -3.92
C VAL A 134 -5.51 20.99 -3.04
N LEU A 135 -5.10 21.16 -1.78
CA LEU A 135 -5.13 20.10 -0.78
C LEU A 135 -6.57 19.59 -0.61
N PHE A 136 -6.78 18.34 -0.99
CA PHE A 136 -8.03 17.66 -0.81
C PHE A 136 -8.09 16.96 0.55
N ASP A 137 -7.01 16.23 0.91
CA ASP A 137 -6.89 15.54 2.20
C ASP A 137 -5.44 15.13 2.51
N SER A 138 -5.18 14.72 3.75
CA SER A 138 -3.95 14.05 4.18
C SER A 138 -4.23 12.56 4.42
N ILE A 139 -3.31 11.69 4.02
CA ILE A 139 -3.46 10.24 4.24
C ILE A 139 -3.22 9.92 5.72
N PHE A 140 -2.19 10.49 6.34
CA PHE A 140 -1.93 10.26 7.76
C PHE A 140 -2.65 11.30 8.62
N ASP A 141 -3.50 10.83 9.55
CA ASP A 141 -4.30 11.64 10.46
C ASP A 141 -3.42 12.45 11.43
N GLU A 142 -3.24 13.75 11.15
CA GLU A 142 -2.49 14.76 11.94
C GLU A 142 -1.06 14.39 12.41
N ARG A 143 -0.59 13.16 12.14
CA ARG A 143 0.72 12.64 12.50
C ARG A 143 1.36 12.06 11.26
N ALA A 144 2.48 12.64 10.85
CA ALA A 144 3.33 12.07 9.82
C ALA A 144 3.90 10.72 10.28
N VAL A 145 4.35 9.90 9.33
CA VAL A 145 5.19 8.74 9.64
C VAL A 145 6.54 9.26 10.07
N LEU A 146 6.86 9.03 11.34
CA LEU A 146 8.17 9.34 11.89
C LEU A 146 9.15 8.23 11.53
N LEU A 147 10.20 8.59 10.81
CA LEU A 147 11.37 7.77 10.55
C LEU A 147 12.50 8.22 11.48
N ASP A 148 13.08 7.26 12.19
CA ASP A 148 14.27 7.50 12.98
C ASP A 148 15.47 7.88 12.10
N ALA A 149 16.46 8.56 12.68
CA ALA A 149 17.72 8.82 12.01
C ALA A 149 18.48 7.52 11.71
N ALA A 150 19.13 7.46 10.54
CA ALA A 150 20.03 6.36 10.22
C ALA A 150 21.23 6.32 11.18
N GLN A 151 21.69 5.11 11.53
CA GLN A 151 22.88 4.93 12.34
C GLN A 151 24.14 5.11 11.49
N VAL A 152 25.11 5.88 11.99
CA VAL A 152 26.36 6.21 11.31
C VAL A 152 27.59 5.97 12.18
N ASP A 153 28.74 5.76 11.55
CA ASP A 153 30.03 5.64 12.24
C ASP A 153 30.61 6.99 12.67
N SER A 154 31.82 6.98 13.24
CA SER A 154 32.55 8.19 13.67
C SER A 154 32.85 9.16 12.53
N GLU A 155 32.87 8.67 11.30
CA GLU A 155 33.12 9.45 10.09
C GLU A 155 31.82 10.02 9.52
N GLY A 156 30.65 9.54 9.95
CA GLY A 156 29.32 9.91 9.47
C GLY A 156 28.82 9.00 8.34
N ARG A 157 29.47 7.87 8.09
CA ARG A 157 29.09 6.91 7.05
C ARG A 157 28.01 5.97 7.57
N LEU A 158 27.06 5.61 6.71
CA LEU A 158 25.95 4.72 7.03
C LEU A 158 26.43 3.37 7.56
N ILE A 159 25.91 2.96 8.72
CA ILE A 159 26.00 1.61 9.28
C ILE A 159 24.69 0.87 9.05
N GLU A 160 23.57 1.50 9.43
CA GLU A 160 22.24 0.90 9.39
C GLU A 160 21.18 1.96 9.05
N ALA A 161 20.33 1.65 8.06
CA ALA A 161 19.20 2.48 7.69
C ALA A 161 18.01 2.23 8.63
N SER A 162 17.23 3.26 8.93
CA SER A 162 15.93 3.06 9.59
C SER A 162 14.87 2.71 8.55
N GLN A 163 13.85 1.95 8.97
CA GLN A 163 12.80 1.49 8.09
C GLN A 163 11.47 1.51 8.83
N GLU A 164 10.42 1.88 8.11
CA GLU A 164 9.05 1.84 8.63
C GLU A 164 8.09 1.29 7.57
N PHE A 165 7.05 0.60 8.05
CA PHE A 165 5.97 0.09 7.21
C PHE A 165 4.62 0.44 7.83
N ASN A 166 3.81 1.17 7.06
CA ASN A 166 2.53 1.69 7.51
C ASN A 166 1.43 1.27 6.54
N VAL A 167 0.25 0.97 7.09
CA VAL A 167 -0.97 0.72 6.31
C VAL A 167 -2.05 1.65 6.84
N ILE A 168 -2.67 2.42 5.94
CA ILE A 168 -3.76 3.34 6.26
C ILE A 168 -4.98 2.97 5.45
N SER A 169 -6.07 2.67 6.15
CA SER A 169 -7.38 2.49 5.54
C SER A 169 -8.04 3.83 5.30
N ILE A 170 -8.46 4.09 4.07
CA ILE A 170 -9.18 5.30 3.69
C ILE A 170 -10.67 5.10 3.96
N PRO A 171 -11.30 5.94 4.80
CA PRO A 171 -12.74 5.90 5.02
C PRO A 171 -13.55 6.06 3.72
N PHE A 172 -14.65 5.32 3.59
CA PHE A 172 -15.49 5.32 2.39
C PHE A 172 -16.00 6.72 1.97
N ASN A 173 -16.28 7.60 2.93
CA ASN A 173 -16.69 8.98 2.65
C ASN A 173 -15.58 9.83 2.01
N LYS A 174 -14.30 9.48 2.20
CA LYS A 174 -13.18 10.08 1.47
C LYS A 174 -13.10 9.50 0.06
N ILE A 175 -13.29 8.17 -0.09
CA ILE A 175 -13.32 7.47 -1.40
C ILE A 175 -14.42 8.03 -2.31
N ALA A 176 -15.64 8.22 -1.81
CA ALA A 176 -16.74 8.72 -2.63
C ALA A 176 -16.51 10.12 -3.22
N ARG A 177 -15.59 10.90 -2.62
CA ARG A 177 -15.20 12.23 -3.10
C ARG A 177 -13.96 12.19 -4.01
N THR A 178 -13.36 11.02 -4.27
CA THR A 178 -12.12 10.88 -5.08
C THR A 178 -12.31 11.14 -6.58
N GLY A 179 -13.53 11.39 -7.06
CA GLY A 179 -13.76 11.77 -8.46
C GLY A 179 -12.99 13.01 -8.91
N ASP A 180 -12.59 13.87 -7.97
CA ASP A 180 -11.79 15.07 -8.21
C ASP A 180 -10.30 14.91 -7.85
N LEU A 181 -9.88 13.71 -7.40
CA LEU A 181 -8.49 13.44 -7.05
C LEU A 181 -7.63 13.32 -8.31
N ALA A 182 -6.50 14.02 -8.33
CA ALA A 182 -5.60 14.02 -9.49
C ALA A 182 -4.13 13.79 -9.14
N TYR A 183 -3.70 14.14 -7.92
CA TYR A 183 -2.29 13.99 -7.54
C TYR A 183 -2.13 13.45 -6.12
N LEU A 184 -1.01 12.75 -5.94
CA LEU A 184 -0.44 12.38 -4.64
C LEU A 184 0.86 13.16 -4.45
N SER A 185 0.95 13.96 -3.39
CA SER A 185 2.19 14.63 -3.02
C SER A 185 2.82 13.96 -1.80
N VAL A 186 4.12 13.69 -1.90
CA VAL A 186 4.94 13.12 -0.84
C VAL A 186 5.80 14.22 -0.27
N ALA A 187 5.66 14.52 1.02
CA ALA A 187 6.45 15.53 1.71
C ALA A 187 7.26 14.89 2.84
N ALA A 188 8.59 15.07 2.79
CA ALA A 188 9.53 14.61 3.80
C ALA A 188 10.10 15.83 4.54
N ASN A 189 9.74 15.98 5.82
CA ASN A 189 10.24 17.04 6.68
C ASN A 189 11.39 16.49 7.52
N MET A 190 12.58 17.01 7.29
CA MET A 190 13.80 16.54 7.93
C MET A 190 14.18 17.47 9.08
N TYR A 191 14.54 16.89 10.21
CA TYR A 191 15.05 17.63 11.36
C TYR A 191 16.18 16.86 12.06
N THR A 192 17.15 17.62 12.55
CA THR A 192 18.36 17.06 13.15
C THR A 192 18.04 16.37 14.48
N ALA A 193 18.61 15.18 14.70
CA ALA A 193 18.45 14.40 15.92
C ALA A 193 19.24 14.92 17.13
N GLY A 194 19.97 16.03 16.99
CA GLY A 194 20.97 16.49 17.97
C GLY A 194 20.47 17.57 18.93
N GLU A 195 21.07 17.58 20.12
CA GLU A 195 21.17 18.83 20.91
C GLU A 195 21.94 19.89 20.10
N GLU A 196 21.67 21.17 20.37
CA GLU A 196 22.00 22.41 19.63
C GLU A 196 23.48 22.66 19.22
N SER A 197 24.34 21.65 19.08
CA SER A 197 25.75 21.78 18.66
C SER A 197 26.35 20.55 17.93
N ALA A 198 25.60 19.48 17.63
CA ALA A 198 26.15 18.32 16.94
C ALA A 198 26.12 18.50 15.42
N VAL A 199 27.30 18.69 14.81
CA VAL A 199 27.44 18.71 13.34
C VAL A 199 27.13 17.32 12.78
N VAL A 200 26.00 17.20 12.09
CA VAL A 200 25.62 16.00 11.35
C VAL A 200 26.14 16.11 9.93
N LYS A 201 26.95 15.14 9.49
CA LYS A 201 27.41 15.04 8.09
C LYS A 201 26.37 14.31 7.27
N LEU A 202 25.90 14.94 6.20
CA LEU A 202 25.01 14.33 5.22
C LEU A 202 25.80 13.99 3.96
N TYR A 203 25.84 12.72 3.57
CA TYR A 203 26.53 12.29 2.35
C TYR A 203 25.54 12.18 1.19
N VAL A 204 25.89 12.73 0.02
CA VAL A 204 25.00 12.74 -1.17
C VAL A 204 24.53 11.36 -1.64
N GLN A 205 25.32 10.32 -1.34
CA GLN A 205 25.00 8.93 -1.66
C GLN A 205 23.87 8.34 -0.81
N ASN A 206 23.51 8.97 0.31
CA ASN A 206 22.46 8.48 1.19
C ASN A 206 21.10 8.96 0.65
N THR A 207 20.11 8.07 0.72
CA THR A 207 18.79 8.31 0.15
C THR A 207 17.66 8.15 1.16
N LEU A 208 16.53 8.77 0.85
CA LEU A 208 15.23 8.41 1.42
C LEU A 208 14.42 7.72 0.33
N SER A 209 14.17 6.42 0.49
CA SER A 209 13.39 5.63 -0.46
C SER A 209 11.99 5.33 0.09
N TYR A 210 10.99 5.39 -0.77
CA TYR A 210 9.62 5.06 -0.42
C TYR A 210 8.94 4.24 -1.52
N LYS A 211 8.02 3.38 -1.08
CA LYS A 211 7.16 2.57 -1.95
C LYS A 211 5.73 2.68 -1.46
N ILE A 212 4.84 3.05 -2.35
CA ILE A 212 3.42 3.21 -2.09
C ILE A 212 2.67 2.14 -2.88
N SER A 213 1.85 1.35 -2.20
CA SER A 213 0.97 0.38 -2.84
C SER A 213 -0.46 0.62 -2.40
N ILE A 214 -1.39 0.15 -3.23
CA ILE A 214 -2.82 0.22 -2.96
C ILE A 214 -3.38 -1.18 -2.82
N TYR A 215 -4.25 -1.36 -1.83
CA TYR A 215 -5.15 -2.50 -1.72
C TYR A 215 -6.57 -1.98 -1.91
N ALA A 216 -7.31 -2.56 -2.85
CA ALA A 216 -8.71 -2.21 -3.09
C ALA A 216 -9.56 -3.48 -3.03
N LYS A 217 -10.64 -3.43 -2.25
CA LYS A 217 -11.69 -4.44 -2.25
C LYS A 217 -12.92 -3.89 -2.95
N TYR A 218 -13.43 -4.64 -3.93
CA TYR A 218 -14.60 -4.27 -4.72
C TYR A 218 -15.80 -5.13 -4.35
N ARG A 219 -16.98 -4.53 -4.43
CA ARG A 219 -18.26 -5.26 -4.40
C ARG A 219 -18.98 -5.00 -5.72
N ILE A 220 -19.06 -6.03 -6.55
CA ILE A 220 -19.73 -5.95 -7.85
C ILE A 220 -21.08 -6.66 -7.74
N ASN A 221 -22.15 -5.94 -8.07
CA ASN A 221 -23.49 -6.49 -8.19
C ASN A 221 -23.82 -6.70 -9.67
N THR A 222 -24.12 -7.93 -10.09
CA THR A 222 -24.44 -8.28 -11.49
C THR A 222 -25.73 -7.63 -12.02
N ARG A 223 -26.52 -6.94 -11.19
CA ARG A 223 -27.65 -6.11 -11.62
C ARG A 223 -27.28 -4.69 -12.09
N GLU A 224 -26.09 -4.21 -11.70
CA GLU A 224 -25.62 -2.85 -11.99
C GLU A 224 -24.66 -2.78 -13.19
N LEU A 225 -24.32 -3.94 -13.77
CA LEU A 225 -23.57 -4.10 -15.03
C LEU A 225 -24.51 -4.12 -16.24
#